data_AF-A0A193KXZ9-F1
#
_entry.id   AF-A0A193KXZ9-F1
#
_cell.length_a   1.000
_cell.length_b   1.000
_cell.length_c   1.000
_cell.angle_alpha   90.00
_cell.angle_beta   90.00
_cell.angle_gamma   90.00
#
_symmetry.space_group_name_H-M   'P 1'
#
loop_
_entity.id
_entity.type
_entity.pdbx_description
1 polymer ?
#
loop_
_entity_poly.entity_id
_entity_poly.type
_entity_poly.pdbx_seq_one_letter_code
_entity_poly.pdbx_strand_id
1 'polypeptide(L)'
;MTAVPTGTALRPAGRRRPPEPGSVEGGTAVLFPRARRVRPGMARALYGTFPAFRGEFDTVCRALDPRLSLPLAVAVFAPERGVDSRLLHRMDFGRAALFAYQVALYRTWQDWGLRIAAVAGDGVGALTAAHVTGRLDLRTAARRALTGRRTRGRDEARAVRALRTTGSRRVLACGPAAEGTLAAGAEGCAVVGDVPGLLTAVAGLQLCGPRIDWEGLWHSGRPGPAAPASVLRR
;
A
#
# COMPACT_ATOMS: atom_id res chain seq x y z
N MET A 1 -48.36 23.54 20.98
CA MET A 1 -46.93 23.89 21.08
C MET A 1 -46.13 22.62 20.84
N THR A 2 -45.51 22.54 19.67
CA THR A 2 -44.72 21.42 19.16
C THR A 2 -43.34 21.40 19.81
N ALA A 3 -42.97 20.30 20.46
CA ALA A 3 -41.64 20.12 21.05
C ALA A 3 -40.67 19.56 20.00
N VAL A 4 -39.57 20.29 19.79
CA VAL A 4 -38.45 19.93 18.90
C VAL A 4 -37.58 18.86 19.59
N PRO A 5 -37.15 17.77 18.92
CA PRO A 5 -36.19 16.86 19.50
C PRO A 5 -34.76 17.42 19.37
N THR A 6 -34.12 17.59 20.51
CA THR A 6 -32.72 17.99 20.69
C THR A 6 -31.77 16.99 20.04
N GLY A 7 -30.81 17.50 19.26
CA GLY A 7 -29.90 16.71 18.43
C GLY A 7 -28.98 15.75 19.20
N THR A 8 -28.82 14.56 18.62
CA THR A 8 -27.83 13.55 19.03
C THR A 8 -26.42 14.06 18.76
N ALA A 9 -25.64 14.27 19.83
CA ALA A 9 -24.23 14.60 19.73
C ALA A 9 -23.43 13.45 19.11
N LEU A 10 -22.70 13.75 18.03
CA LEU A 10 -21.79 12.82 17.37
C LEU A 10 -20.62 12.46 18.32
N ARG A 11 -20.44 11.18 18.66
CA ARG A 11 -19.27 10.71 19.43
C ARG A 11 -17.99 10.98 18.63
N PRO A 12 -16.90 11.45 19.27
CA PRO A 12 -15.63 11.62 18.59
C PRO A 12 -15.08 10.26 18.12
N ALA A 13 -14.61 10.22 16.88
CA ALA A 13 -14.00 9.05 16.27
C ALA A 13 -12.80 8.58 17.12
N GLY A 14 -12.94 7.45 17.80
CA GLY A 14 -11.88 6.85 18.59
C GLY A 14 -10.68 6.52 17.72
N ARG A 15 -9.47 6.88 18.19
CA ARG A 15 -8.20 6.45 17.58
C ARG A 15 -8.21 4.92 17.46
N ARG A 16 -8.16 4.38 16.24
CA ARG A 16 -8.08 2.93 16.02
C ARG A 16 -6.80 2.40 16.67
N ARG A 17 -6.96 1.51 17.65
CA ARG A 17 -5.88 0.74 18.27
C ARG A 17 -5.21 -0.13 17.18
N PRO A 18 -3.87 -0.19 17.10
CA PRO A 18 -3.19 -1.07 16.15
C PRO A 18 -3.58 -2.53 16.43
N PRO A 19 -3.78 -3.36 15.39
CA PRO A 19 -4.15 -4.76 15.57
C PRO A 19 -3.03 -5.53 16.31
N GLU A 20 -3.42 -6.34 17.30
CA GLU A 20 -2.54 -7.27 18.00
C GLU A 20 -1.91 -8.27 17.01
N PRO A 21 -0.61 -8.63 17.15
CA PRO A 21 0.07 -9.56 16.26
C PRO A 21 -0.38 -11.01 16.55
N GLY A 22 -1.54 -11.39 16.03
CA GLY A 22 -1.93 -12.80 15.92
C GLY A 22 -1.15 -13.47 14.79
N SER A 23 -0.71 -14.71 15.02
CA SER A 23 -0.07 -15.57 14.00
C SER A 23 -1.03 -15.78 12.81
N VAL A 24 -0.84 -15.00 11.75
CA VAL A 24 -1.66 -15.11 10.54
C VAL A 24 -0.98 -16.10 9.59
N GLU A 25 -1.13 -17.41 9.85
CA GLU A 25 -0.84 -18.39 8.80
C GLU A 25 -1.68 -18.03 7.57
N GLY A 26 -1.02 -17.79 6.44
CA GLY A 26 -1.69 -17.33 5.21
C GLY A 26 -1.92 -15.82 5.09
N GLY A 27 -1.35 -15.00 6.00
CA GLY A 27 -1.46 -13.54 5.96
C GLY A 27 -0.71 -12.85 4.82
N THR A 28 -1.02 -11.56 4.61
CA THR A 28 -0.29 -10.70 3.65
C THR A 28 0.79 -9.92 4.37
N ALA A 29 2.03 -10.02 3.90
CA ALA A 29 3.13 -9.18 4.33
C ALA A 29 3.38 -8.04 3.34
N VAL A 30 3.97 -6.94 3.80
CA VAL A 30 4.41 -5.84 2.94
C VAL A 30 5.92 -5.67 3.02
N LEU A 31 6.56 -5.63 1.86
CA LEU A 31 7.95 -5.25 1.70
C LEU A 31 8.02 -3.81 1.18
N PHE A 32 8.81 -2.96 1.84
CA PHE A 32 9.15 -1.63 1.37
C PHE A 32 10.56 -1.67 0.76
N PRO A 33 10.69 -1.98 -0.53
CA PRO A 33 11.99 -2.07 -1.18
C PRO A 33 12.69 -0.70 -1.22
N ARG A 34 14.00 -0.75 -1.39
CA ARG A 34 14.79 0.42 -1.75
C ARG A 34 14.68 0.63 -3.26
N ALA A 35 14.07 1.71 -3.70
CA ALA A 35 14.12 2.08 -5.11
C ALA A 35 15.41 2.84 -5.43
N ARG A 36 16.08 2.47 -6.54
CA ARG A 36 17.23 3.23 -7.07
C ARG A 36 16.78 4.54 -7.71
N ARG A 37 15.62 4.53 -8.35
CA ARG A 37 14.97 5.69 -8.98
C ARG A 37 13.47 5.59 -8.78
N VAL A 38 12.85 6.73 -8.47
CA VAL A 38 11.39 6.89 -8.50
C VAL A 38 11.04 7.43 -9.88
N ARG A 39 10.06 6.83 -10.56
CA ARG A 39 9.61 7.33 -11.86
C ARG A 39 8.68 8.53 -11.66
N PRO A 40 8.85 9.62 -12.44
CA PRO A 40 7.86 10.69 -12.49
C PRO A 40 6.48 10.11 -12.88
N GLY A 41 5.40 10.63 -12.32
CA GLY A 41 4.04 10.18 -12.64
C GLY A 41 3.56 8.92 -11.92
N MET A 42 4.46 8.17 -11.26
CA MET A 42 4.12 6.96 -10.49
C MET A 42 3.05 7.22 -9.43
N ALA A 43 3.22 8.28 -8.65
CA ALA A 43 2.22 8.70 -7.66
C ALA A 43 1.05 9.45 -8.30
N ARG A 44 1.22 10.05 -9.49
CA ARG A 44 0.19 10.90 -10.12
C ARG A 44 -1.09 10.13 -10.43
N ALA A 45 -0.96 8.93 -11.00
CA ALA A 45 -2.12 8.09 -11.30
C ALA A 45 -2.86 7.69 -10.02
N LEU A 46 -2.13 7.18 -9.02
CA LEU A 46 -2.73 6.80 -7.73
C LEU A 46 -3.38 7.99 -7.00
N TYR A 47 -2.74 9.16 -7.07
CA TYR A 47 -3.24 10.40 -6.47
C TYR A 47 -4.54 10.88 -7.13
N GLY A 48 -4.66 10.73 -8.46
CA GLY A 48 -5.88 11.05 -9.19
C GLY A 48 -7.01 10.05 -8.96
N THR A 49 -6.68 8.76 -8.76
CA THR A 49 -7.67 7.68 -8.68
C THR A 49 -8.17 7.40 -7.26
N PHE A 50 -7.32 7.48 -6.24
CA PHE A 50 -7.63 6.98 -4.90
C PHE A 50 -7.59 8.10 -3.83
N PRO A 51 -8.75 8.51 -3.27
CA PRO A 51 -8.81 9.54 -2.25
C PRO A 51 -7.98 9.24 -0.99
N ALA A 52 -7.93 7.97 -0.56
CA ALA A 52 -7.12 7.53 0.58
C ALA A 52 -5.61 7.73 0.33
N PHE A 53 -5.15 7.42 -0.89
CA PHE A 53 -3.78 7.67 -1.30
C PHE A 53 -3.47 9.17 -1.29
N ARG A 54 -4.34 9.97 -1.91
CA ARG A 54 -4.20 11.43 -1.95
C ARG A 54 -4.08 12.05 -0.55
N GLY A 55 -5.02 11.74 0.33
CA GLY A 55 -5.04 12.32 1.68
C GLY A 55 -3.81 11.98 2.52
N GLU A 56 -3.32 10.75 2.42
CA GLU A 56 -2.09 10.37 3.12
C GLU A 56 -0.86 10.98 2.46
N PHE A 57 -0.79 11.00 1.12
CA PHE A 57 0.31 11.61 0.39
C PHE A 57 0.46 13.10 0.74
N ASP A 58 -0.64 13.85 0.77
CA ASP A 58 -0.66 15.26 1.17
C ASP A 58 -0.21 15.44 2.63
N THR A 59 -0.56 14.51 3.51
CA THR A 59 -0.13 14.51 4.92
C THR A 59 1.39 14.32 5.04
N VAL A 60 1.97 13.42 4.27
CA VAL A 60 3.42 13.20 4.26
C VAL A 60 4.15 14.37 3.60
N CYS A 61 3.63 14.93 2.50
CA CYS A 61 4.17 16.14 1.86
C CYS A 61 4.25 17.31 2.83
N ARG A 62 3.18 17.59 3.60
CA ARG A 62 3.20 18.64 4.64
C ARG A 62 4.32 18.48 5.67
N ALA A 63 4.78 17.25 5.93
CA ALA A 63 5.91 17.00 6.83
C ALA A 63 7.29 17.17 6.16
N LEU A 64 7.36 16.95 4.84
CA LEU A 64 8.60 16.99 4.04
C LEU A 64 8.89 18.39 3.48
N ASP A 65 7.87 19.04 2.91
CA ASP A 65 7.98 20.28 2.15
C ASP A 65 8.68 21.43 2.89
N PRO A 66 8.46 21.65 4.22
CA PRO A 66 9.17 22.71 4.95
C PRO A 66 10.70 22.57 4.97
N ARG A 67 11.25 21.44 4.53
CA ARG A 67 12.69 21.12 4.51
C ARG A 67 13.23 20.89 3.10
N LEU A 68 12.36 20.99 2.08
CA LEU A 68 12.75 20.89 0.69
C LEU A 68 12.91 22.29 0.10
N SER A 69 13.71 22.38 -0.98
CA SER A 69 13.87 23.63 -1.73
C SER A 69 12.65 24.00 -2.57
N LEU A 70 11.82 23.01 -2.92
CA LEU A 70 10.55 23.15 -3.62
C LEU A 70 9.56 22.12 -3.07
N PRO A 71 8.23 22.35 -3.17
CA PRO A 71 7.24 21.34 -2.81
C PRO A 71 7.50 20.03 -3.54
N LEU A 72 7.42 18.89 -2.83
CA LEU A 72 7.72 17.57 -3.39
C LEU A 72 6.84 17.26 -4.61
N ALA A 73 5.61 17.75 -4.61
CA ALA A 73 4.64 17.62 -5.70
C ALA A 73 5.17 18.12 -7.05
N VAL A 74 6.00 19.18 -7.06
CA VAL A 74 6.62 19.72 -8.29
C VAL A 74 7.42 18.65 -9.01
N ALA A 75 8.21 17.87 -8.27
CA ALA A 75 9.04 16.81 -8.84
C ALA A 75 8.23 15.54 -9.17
N VAL A 76 7.30 15.16 -8.29
CA VAL A 76 6.56 13.89 -8.40
C VAL A 76 5.51 13.91 -9.52
N PHE A 77 4.88 15.06 -9.76
CA PHE A 77 3.85 15.22 -10.78
C PHE A 77 4.37 15.80 -12.10
N ALA A 78 5.66 16.12 -12.18
CA ALA A 78 6.32 16.55 -13.41
C ALA A 78 6.14 15.51 -14.54
N PRO A 79 6.02 15.95 -15.80
CA PRO A 79 6.11 15.08 -16.96
C PRO A 79 7.44 14.30 -16.94
N GLU A 80 7.46 13.07 -17.46
CA GLU A 80 8.63 12.18 -17.38
C GLU A 80 9.91 12.82 -17.97
N ARG A 81 9.77 13.58 -19.06
CA ARG A 81 10.86 14.31 -19.73
C ARG A 81 10.98 15.79 -19.32
N GLY A 82 10.26 16.23 -18.29
CA GLY A 82 10.30 17.61 -17.80
C GLY A 82 11.57 17.94 -17.01
N VAL A 83 11.93 19.22 -16.92
CA VAL A 83 13.10 19.67 -16.14
C VAL A 83 12.92 19.35 -14.64
N ASP A 84 11.72 19.55 -14.11
CA ASP A 84 11.40 19.30 -12.70
C ASP A 84 11.48 17.82 -12.32
N SER A 85 11.30 16.91 -13.28
CA SER A 85 11.40 15.47 -13.04
C SER A 85 12.82 15.05 -12.65
N ARG A 86 13.83 15.84 -13.06
CA ARG A 86 15.24 15.64 -12.70
C ARG A 86 15.49 15.86 -11.21
N LEU A 87 14.62 16.58 -10.49
CA LEU A 87 14.71 16.73 -9.04
C LEU A 87 14.66 15.36 -8.36
N LEU A 88 13.90 14.39 -8.88
CA LEU A 88 13.85 13.02 -8.34
C LEU A 88 15.19 12.27 -8.38
N HIS A 89 16.19 12.76 -9.13
CA HIS A 89 17.55 12.22 -9.10
C HIS A 89 18.39 12.73 -7.93
N ARG A 90 18.00 13.87 -7.33
CA ARG A 90 18.60 14.34 -6.09
C ARG A 90 18.20 13.42 -4.95
N MET A 91 19.12 13.22 -4.01
CA MET A 91 18.90 12.28 -2.91
C MET A 91 17.75 12.68 -1.99
N ASP A 92 17.65 13.96 -1.65
CA ASP A 92 16.58 14.53 -0.83
C ASP A 92 15.20 14.29 -1.46
N PHE A 93 15.01 14.66 -2.71
CA PHE A 93 13.75 14.50 -3.44
C PHE A 93 13.41 13.03 -3.75
N GLY A 94 14.35 12.25 -4.28
CA GLY A 94 14.09 10.85 -4.64
C GLY A 94 13.72 9.99 -3.43
N ARG A 95 14.39 10.21 -2.29
CA ARG A 95 14.08 9.50 -1.04
C ARG A 95 12.77 9.97 -0.42
N ALA A 96 12.51 11.28 -0.43
CA ALA A 96 11.24 11.85 0.02
C ALA A 96 10.06 11.33 -0.80
N ALA A 97 10.18 11.29 -2.12
CA ALA A 97 9.17 10.77 -3.03
C ALA A 97 8.88 9.29 -2.76
N LEU A 98 9.91 8.46 -2.58
CA LEU A 98 9.73 7.05 -2.27
C LEU A 98 9.05 6.86 -0.91
N PHE A 99 9.48 7.60 0.12
CA PHE A 99 8.86 7.55 1.44
C PHE A 99 7.38 7.92 1.39
N ALA A 100 7.05 9.06 0.77
CA ALA A 100 5.67 9.53 0.63
C ALA A 100 4.79 8.53 -0.12
N TYR A 101 5.28 8.00 -1.25
CA TYR A 101 4.59 6.96 -2.01
C TYR A 101 4.32 5.71 -1.16
N GLN A 102 5.34 5.21 -0.45
CA GLN A 102 5.22 3.96 0.29
C GLN A 102 4.28 4.06 1.48
N VAL A 103 4.31 5.19 2.20
CA VAL A 103 3.37 5.44 3.30
C VAL A 103 1.94 5.56 2.76
N ALA A 104 1.74 6.36 1.70
CA ALA A 104 0.42 6.57 1.10
C ALA A 104 -0.20 5.27 0.57
N LEU A 105 0.58 4.42 -0.10
CA LEU A 105 0.10 3.14 -0.62
C LEU A 105 -0.25 2.17 0.51
N TYR A 106 0.59 2.08 1.54
CA TYR A 106 0.32 1.25 2.71
C TYR A 106 -0.98 1.66 3.41
N ARG A 107 -1.21 2.96 3.62
CA ARG A 107 -2.45 3.45 4.25
C ARG A 107 -3.66 3.22 3.36
N THR A 108 -3.51 3.33 2.03
CA THR A 108 -4.57 2.98 1.07
C THR A 108 -5.00 1.53 1.23
N TRP A 109 -4.06 0.59 1.35
CA TRP A 109 -4.39 -0.81 1.61
C TRP A 109 -5.09 -1.03 2.95
N GLN A 110 -4.68 -0.32 4.00
CA GLN A 110 -5.35 -0.40 5.29
C GLN A 110 -6.79 0.14 5.23
N ASP A 111 -7.00 1.22 4.49
CA ASP A 111 -8.33 1.82 4.29
C ASP A 111 -9.25 0.87 3.53
N TRP A 112 -8.73 0.12 2.55
CA TRP A 112 -9.45 -0.96 1.86
C TRP A 112 -9.69 -2.21 2.73
N GLY A 113 -9.17 -2.24 3.95
CA GLY A 113 -9.30 -3.39 4.84
C GLY A 113 -8.35 -4.53 4.48
N LEU A 114 -7.18 -4.27 3.92
CA LEU A 114 -6.16 -5.31 3.78
C LEU A 114 -5.53 -5.63 5.16
N ARG A 115 -5.61 -6.90 5.58
CA ARG A 115 -4.95 -7.35 6.81
C ARG A 115 -3.47 -7.63 6.56
N ILE A 116 -2.63 -6.70 7.00
CA ILE A 116 -1.18 -6.79 6.86
C ILE A 116 -0.60 -7.41 8.14
N ALA A 117 -0.06 -8.62 8.02
CA ALA A 117 0.46 -9.41 9.13
C ALA A 117 1.89 -9.01 9.53
N ALA A 118 2.70 -8.60 8.56
CA ALA A 118 4.09 -8.22 8.78
C ALA A 118 4.54 -7.15 7.79
N VAL A 119 5.51 -6.34 8.20
CA VAL A 119 6.19 -5.39 7.31
C VAL A 119 7.70 -5.48 7.45
N ALA A 120 8.41 -5.29 6.34
CA ALA A 120 9.86 -5.12 6.33
C ALA A 120 10.25 -4.04 5.32
N GLY A 121 11.45 -3.48 5.45
CA GLY A 121 11.94 -2.53 4.47
C GLY A 121 13.45 -2.38 4.45
N ASP A 122 13.96 -1.87 3.33
CA ASP A 122 15.39 -1.56 3.14
C ASP A 122 15.60 -0.06 2.87
N GLY A 123 16.67 0.50 3.43
CA GLY A 123 17.02 1.92 3.30
C GLY A 123 15.86 2.85 3.73
N VAL A 124 15.31 3.62 2.78
CA VAL A 124 14.13 4.47 3.03
C VAL A 124 12.91 3.63 3.42
N GLY A 125 12.75 2.44 2.83
CA GLY A 125 11.65 1.55 3.18
C GLY A 125 11.69 1.07 4.63
N ALA A 126 12.88 1.02 5.27
CA ALA A 126 12.98 0.75 6.71
C ALA A 126 12.41 1.90 7.56
N LEU A 127 12.56 3.16 7.11
CA LEU A 127 11.91 4.31 7.73
C LEU A 127 10.39 4.22 7.56
N THR A 128 9.92 3.85 6.37
CA THR A 128 8.51 3.58 6.10
C THR A 128 7.98 2.50 7.05
N ALA A 129 8.64 1.34 7.14
CA ALA A 129 8.26 0.23 8.01
C ALA A 129 8.17 0.68 9.49
N ALA A 130 9.19 1.38 9.98
CA ALA A 130 9.21 1.90 11.35
C ALA A 130 8.10 2.92 11.59
N HIS A 131 7.80 3.77 10.60
CA HIS A 131 6.73 4.75 10.70
C HIS A 131 5.34 4.11 10.74
N VAL A 132 5.04 3.22 9.78
CA VAL A 132 3.70 2.63 9.67
C VAL A 132 3.35 1.70 10.84
N THR A 133 4.37 1.13 11.49
CA THR A 133 4.24 0.32 12.72
C THR A 133 4.22 1.17 14.00
N GLY A 134 4.27 2.50 13.89
CA GLY A 134 4.20 3.41 15.04
C GLY A 134 5.50 3.50 15.85
N ARG A 135 6.59 2.86 15.43
CA ARG A 135 7.91 2.93 16.09
C ARG A 135 8.66 4.24 15.81
N LEU A 136 8.25 4.98 14.78
CA LEU A 136 8.83 6.25 14.38
C LEU A 136 7.73 7.25 14.02
N ASP A 137 7.75 8.44 14.63
CA ASP A 137 6.79 9.49 14.30
C ASP A 137 7.04 10.06 12.88
N LEU A 138 5.98 10.61 12.26
CA LEU A 138 6.03 11.10 10.89
C LEU A 138 7.07 12.22 10.69
N ARG A 139 7.19 13.16 11.65
CA ARG A 139 8.11 14.30 11.51
C ARG A 139 9.57 13.84 11.54
N THR A 140 9.90 12.92 12.42
CA THR A 140 11.23 12.31 12.50
C THR A 140 11.52 11.44 11.28
N ALA A 141 10.56 10.63 10.84
CA ALA A 141 10.69 9.81 9.64
C ALA A 141 10.93 10.67 8.39
N ALA A 142 10.14 11.73 8.20
CA ALA A 142 10.27 12.68 7.10
C ALA A 142 11.66 13.36 7.11
N ARG A 143 12.13 13.84 8.26
CA ARG A 143 13.48 14.42 8.39
C ARG A 143 14.57 13.42 7.97
N ARG A 144 14.48 12.16 8.41
CA ARG A 144 15.45 11.11 8.07
C ARG A 144 15.35 10.64 6.61
N ALA A 145 14.17 10.73 6.00
CA ALA A 145 13.99 10.46 4.58
C ALA A 145 14.82 11.44 3.74
N LEU A 146 14.84 12.72 4.13
CA LEU A 146 15.57 13.79 3.45
C LEU A 146 17.09 13.72 3.66
N THR A 147 17.55 13.51 4.90
CA THR A 147 18.97 13.67 5.27
C THR A 147 19.74 12.36 5.40
N GLY A 148 19.06 11.22 5.32
CA GLY A 148 19.70 9.93 5.52
C GLY A 148 20.74 9.63 4.46
N ARG A 149 21.89 9.10 4.88
CA ARG A 149 22.94 8.64 3.96
C ARG A 149 22.43 7.43 3.16
N ARG A 150 23.01 7.20 1.99
CA ARG A 150 22.86 5.93 1.27
C ARG A 150 23.59 4.86 2.09
N THR A 151 22.85 4.00 2.76
CA THR A 151 23.40 2.79 3.35
C THR A 151 23.60 1.75 2.24
N ARG A 152 24.63 0.90 2.36
CA ARG A 152 24.70 -0.33 1.54
C ARG A 152 23.39 -1.08 1.80
N GLY A 153 22.65 -1.40 0.74
CA GLY A 153 21.32 -2.01 0.86
C GLY A 153 21.41 -3.31 1.64
N ARG A 154 20.45 -3.57 2.53
CA ARG A 154 20.27 -4.93 3.06
C ARG A 154 19.84 -5.83 1.92
N ASP A 155 20.25 -7.09 1.97
CA ASP A 155 19.82 -8.14 1.04
C ASP A 155 18.28 -8.23 1.06
N GLU A 156 17.62 -7.76 -0.01
CA GLU A 156 16.16 -7.81 -0.16
C GLU A 156 15.65 -9.26 -0.05
N ALA A 157 16.46 -10.24 -0.47
CA ALA A 157 16.15 -11.65 -0.31
C ALA A 157 16.07 -12.03 1.17
N ARG A 158 16.92 -11.45 2.03
CA ARG A 158 16.85 -11.65 3.48
C ARG A 158 15.57 -11.05 4.06
N ALA A 159 15.12 -9.91 3.56
CA ALA A 159 13.86 -9.31 3.99
C ALA A 159 12.66 -10.19 3.59
N VAL A 160 12.62 -10.68 2.35
CA VAL A 160 11.58 -11.61 1.88
C VAL A 160 11.60 -12.92 2.69
N ARG A 161 12.78 -13.51 2.93
CA ARG A 161 12.93 -14.72 3.77
C ARG A 161 12.41 -14.48 5.19
N ALA A 162 12.75 -13.35 5.81
CA ALA A 162 12.28 -12.99 7.15
C ALA A 162 10.77 -12.73 7.20
N LEU A 163 10.17 -12.20 6.13
CA LEU A 163 8.71 -12.09 6.03
C LEU A 163 8.05 -13.45 5.88
N ARG A 164 8.63 -14.37 5.10
CA ARG A 164 8.11 -15.74 4.94
C ARG A 164 8.14 -16.54 6.25
N THR A 165 9.15 -16.33 7.10
CA THR A 165 9.21 -17.00 8.42
C THR A 165 8.08 -16.57 9.38
N THR A 166 7.31 -15.52 9.05
CA THR A 166 6.13 -15.10 9.83
C THR A 166 4.87 -15.91 9.53
N GLY A 167 4.91 -16.85 8.58
CA GLY A 167 3.72 -17.58 8.11
C GLY A 167 2.93 -16.85 7.02
N SER A 168 3.42 -15.69 6.56
CA SER A 168 2.81 -14.94 5.46
C SER A 168 2.98 -15.68 4.12
N ARG A 169 1.87 -16.03 3.46
CA ARG A 169 1.87 -16.69 2.14
C ARG A 169 2.03 -15.71 0.98
N ARG A 170 1.74 -14.43 1.21
CA ARG A 170 1.83 -13.38 0.17
C ARG A 170 2.67 -12.20 0.65
N VAL A 171 3.44 -11.62 -0.26
CA VAL A 171 4.27 -10.42 -0.02
C VAL A 171 3.95 -9.37 -1.07
N LEU A 172 3.50 -8.20 -0.64
CA LEU A 172 3.33 -7.03 -1.51
C LEU A 172 4.56 -6.13 -1.42
N ALA A 173 5.30 -5.99 -2.51
CA ALA A 173 6.45 -5.09 -2.60
C ALA A 173 6.00 -3.70 -3.06
N CYS A 174 6.04 -2.74 -2.15
CA CYS A 174 5.58 -1.37 -2.34
C CYS A 174 6.68 -0.49 -2.97
N GLY A 175 6.74 -0.43 -4.29
CA GLY A 175 7.72 0.37 -5.00
C GLY A 175 7.71 0.16 -6.51
N PRO A 176 8.45 0.98 -7.27
CA PRO A 176 8.57 0.80 -8.71
C PRO A 176 9.13 -0.60 -8.99
N ALA A 177 8.54 -1.29 -9.97
CA ALA A 177 9.11 -2.51 -10.53
C ALA A 177 10.43 -2.14 -11.23
N ALA A 178 11.52 -2.16 -10.48
CA ALA A 178 12.85 -2.02 -11.02
C ALA A 178 13.40 -3.40 -11.37
N GLU A 179 14.17 -3.48 -12.46
CA GLU A 179 15.08 -4.61 -12.71
C GLU A 179 15.90 -4.87 -11.43
N GLY A 180 15.86 -6.10 -10.93
CA GLY A 180 16.55 -6.51 -9.71
C GLY A 180 15.78 -6.32 -8.40
N THR A 181 14.49 -5.95 -8.45
CA THR A 181 13.59 -6.13 -7.28
C THR A 181 13.36 -7.63 -7.14
N LEU A 182 13.90 -8.25 -6.09
CA LEU A 182 13.82 -9.71 -5.89
C LEU A 182 12.38 -10.21 -5.70
N ALA A 183 11.45 -9.32 -5.37
CA ALA A 183 10.02 -9.62 -5.35
C ALA A 183 9.41 -9.83 -6.77
N ALA A 184 10.05 -9.34 -7.83
CA ALA A 184 9.60 -9.55 -9.21
C ALA A 184 9.96 -10.97 -9.65
N GLY A 185 8.98 -11.89 -9.59
CA GLY A 185 9.14 -13.28 -10.06
C GLY A 185 9.23 -14.34 -8.95
N ALA A 186 9.29 -13.94 -7.68
CA ALA A 186 9.16 -14.88 -6.58
C ALA A 186 7.70 -15.28 -6.37
N GLU A 187 7.41 -16.59 -6.28
CA GLU A 187 6.05 -17.07 -6.00
C GLU A 187 5.47 -16.42 -4.74
N GLY A 188 4.21 -15.99 -4.85
CA GLY A 188 3.51 -15.27 -3.78
C GLY A 188 3.97 -13.83 -3.55
N CYS A 189 4.88 -13.28 -4.38
CA CYS A 189 5.27 -11.88 -4.32
C CYS A 189 4.64 -11.08 -5.47
N ALA A 190 4.12 -9.89 -5.17
CA ALA A 190 3.61 -8.96 -6.17
C ALA A 190 4.22 -7.57 -5.98
N VAL A 191 4.67 -6.94 -7.05
CA VAL A 191 5.23 -5.59 -7.02
C VAL A 191 4.15 -4.57 -7.37
N VAL A 192 4.02 -3.53 -6.55
CA VAL A 192 3.03 -2.47 -6.73
C VAL A 192 3.72 -1.13 -6.98
N GLY A 193 3.90 -0.84 -8.26
CA GLY A 193 4.52 0.39 -8.76
C GLY A 193 3.54 1.37 -9.43
N ASP A 194 2.35 0.93 -9.81
CA ASP A 194 1.37 1.74 -10.55
C ASP A 194 -0.06 1.23 -10.31
N VAL A 195 -1.05 1.85 -10.95
CA VAL A 195 -2.46 1.45 -10.80
C VAL A 195 -2.71 0.02 -11.32
N PRO A 196 -2.26 -0.38 -12.53
CA PRO A 196 -2.44 -1.75 -13.00
C PRO A 196 -1.76 -2.79 -12.09
N GLY A 197 -0.53 -2.55 -11.67
CA GLY A 197 0.20 -3.41 -10.74
C GLY A 197 -0.48 -3.51 -9.38
N LEU A 198 -1.08 -2.41 -8.90
CA LEU A 198 -1.90 -2.42 -7.68
C LEU A 198 -3.13 -3.31 -7.85
N LEU A 199 -3.90 -3.12 -8.91
CA LEU A 199 -5.11 -3.90 -9.17
C LEU A 199 -4.79 -5.39 -9.33
N THR A 200 -3.74 -5.73 -10.08
CA THR A 200 -3.27 -7.11 -10.23
C THR A 200 -2.78 -7.70 -8.92
N ALA A 201 -2.04 -6.94 -8.11
CA ALA A 201 -1.52 -7.42 -6.83
C ALA A 201 -2.62 -7.66 -5.78
N VAL A 202 -3.70 -6.90 -5.85
CA VAL A 202 -4.86 -7.11 -4.96
C VAL A 202 -5.91 -8.05 -5.54
N ALA A 203 -5.81 -8.40 -6.83
CA ALA A 203 -6.68 -9.39 -7.45
C ALA A 203 -6.54 -10.74 -6.71
N GLY A 204 -7.65 -11.22 -6.16
CA GLY A 204 -7.70 -12.45 -5.36
C GLY A 204 -7.17 -12.29 -3.92
N LEU A 205 -6.90 -11.08 -3.43
CA LEU A 205 -6.81 -10.82 -1.99
C LEU A 205 -8.23 -10.74 -1.42
N GLN A 206 -8.44 -11.39 -0.29
CA GLN A 206 -9.63 -11.17 0.50
C GLN A 206 -9.43 -9.87 1.28
N LEU A 207 -10.05 -8.80 0.80
CA LEU A 207 -10.27 -7.59 1.59
C LEU A 207 -11.17 -7.97 2.79
N CYS A 208 -11.00 -7.32 3.95
CA CYS A 208 -11.72 -7.62 5.19
C CYS A 208 -13.17 -8.12 4.97
N GLY A 209 -13.53 -9.26 5.57
CA GLY A 209 -14.87 -9.86 5.50
C GLY A 209 -14.84 -11.39 5.47
N PRO A 210 -15.99 -12.08 5.57
CA PRO A 210 -16.07 -13.52 5.33
C PRO A 210 -15.62 -13.85 3.90
N ARG A 211 -15.14 -15.08 3.68
CA ARG A 211 -14.70 -15.51 2.35
C ARG A 211 -15.91 -15.51 1.42
N ILE A 212 -15.88 -14.65 0.41
CA ILE A 212 -16.92 -14.61 -0.61
C ILE A 212 -16.64 -15.77 -1.58
N ASP A 213 -17.57 -16.71 -1.66
CA ASP A 213 -17.57 -17.75 -2.69
C ASP A 213 -18.01 -17.12 -4.03
N TRP A 214 -17.05 -16.53 -4.74
CA TRP A 214 -17.31 -15.86 -6.00
C TRP A 214 -17.80 -16.82 -7.09
N GLU A 215 -17.34 -18.08 -7.11
CA GLU A 215 -17.81 -19.09 -8.07
C GLU A 215 -19.27 -19.44 -7.79
N GLY A 216 -19.61 -19.76 -6.53
CA GLY A 216 -20.99 -20.03 -6.13
C GLY A 216 -21.90 -18.85 -6.42
N LEU A 217 -21.47 -17.62 -6.12
CA LEU A 217 -22.26 -16.41 -6.35
C LEU A 217 -22.46 -16.13 -7.85
N TRP A 218 -21.44 -16.31 -8.70
CA TRP A 218 -21.53 -16.09 -10.15
C TRP A 218 -22.35 -17.17 -10.87
N HIS A 219 -22.37 -18.39 -10.33
CA HIS A 219 -23.12 -19.52 -10.90
C HIS A 219 -24.51 -19.73 -10.29
N SER A 220 -24.83 -19.10 -9.15
CA SER A 220 -26.13 -19.20 -8.46
C SER A 220 -27.34 -18.65 -9.24
N GLY A 221 -27.13 -17.97 -10.36
CA GLY A 221 -28.19 -17.45 -11.22
C GLY A 221 -28.50 -18.27 -12.47
N ARG A 222 -27.77 -19.38 -12.73
CA ARG A 222 -28.10 -20.25 -13.86
C ARG A 222 -29.06 -21.33 -13.39
N PRO A 223 -30.31 -21.39 -13.90
CA PRO A 223 -31.11 -22.58 -13.70
C PRO A 223 -30.30 -23.76 -14.26
N GLY A 224 -30.01 -24.73 -13.40
CA GLY A 224 -29.47 -26.01 -13.86
C GLY A 224 -30.39 -26.58 -14.95
N PRO A 225 -29.85 -27.37 -15.90
CA PRO A 225 -30.68 -27.96 -16.94
C PRO A 225 -31.88 -28.66 -16.31
N ALA A 226 -33.09 -28.27 -16.74
CA ALA A 226 -34.32 -28.84 -16.24
C ALA A 226 -34.25 -30.37 -16.34
N ALA A 227 -34.42 -31.06 -15.21
CA ALA A 227 -34.48 -32.51 -15.20
C ALA A 227 -35.60 -32.96 -16.17
N PRO A 228 -35.36 -33.91 -17.08
CA PRO A 228 -36.40 -34.40 -17.98
C PRO A 228 -37.53 -34.98 -17.14
N ALA A 229 -38.75 -34.52 -17.42
CA ALA A 229 -39.96 -35.00 -16.78
C ALA A 229 -40.05 -36.52 -16.92
N SER A 230 -40.01 -37.23 -15.80
CA SER A 230 -40.24 -38.66 -15.74
C SER A 230 -41.67 -38.95 -16.18
N VAL A 231 -41.81 -39.58 -17.34
CA VAL A 231 -43.08 -40.12 -17.82
C VAL A 231 -43.51 -41.22 -16.86
N LEU A 232 -44.55 -40.94 -16.07
CA LEU A 232 -45.34 -41.95 -15.35
C LEU A 232 -45.97 -42.88 -16.39
N ARG A 233 -45.42 -44.08 -16.58
CA ARG A 233 -46.16 -45.21 -17.13
C ARG A 233 -46.67 -46.07 -15.97
N ARG A 234 -48.00 -46.15 -15.86
CA ARG A 234 -48.71 -47.25 -15.21
C ARG A 234 -48.67 -48.48 -16.10
#